data_AF-A0A2E5E8D0-F1
#
_entry.id   AF-A0A2E5E8D0-F1
#
_cell.length_a   1.000
_cell.length_b   1.000
_cell.length_c   1.000
_cell.angle_alpha   90.00
_cell.angle_beta   90.00
_cell.angle_gamma   90.00
#
_symmetry.space_group_name_H-M   'P 1'
#
loop_
_entity.id
_entity.type
_entity.pdbx_description
1 polymer ?
#
loop_
_entity_poly.entity_id
_entity_poly.type
_entity_poly.pdbx_seq_one_letter_code
_entity_poly.pdbx_strand_id
1 'polypeptide(L)'
;MRTIAIVNQKGGCGKTTTAINLGAVAAARGIRTLVVDMDPQGHCAAGLGVPLDGIEFGVVEAMLAQQPDADAFSRLWPVGRNLSLLPSTIMLALQESAEGELSRLADRDQRLSHALESLSPGHDLCLIDCPPSIGLLTFNALRAAQEAIVPVETGYFAMQGAHRQRQTIEALVHRLNKPLHCHMLPTLYDPTSALAIRILATLRQHFDDLLIPVQVREDEAFRVAASLGQPVVEHAPDSDARRDIEMLLDWLLANPPSQSKVTDDVKENRPNSRVAEIAMRVESSEEGREETPVPITFGVQVTDQGIRFRQPGGPEQSMAICGDFNGWSMSATPMSFRPEAGVFEAVVALPPGEYRYQIAVDGRMHRDPYNGSSSQQEQDQPISRLIVADESSGL
;
A
#
# COMPACT_ATOMS: atom_id res chain seq x y z
N MET A 1 18.34 -8.17 -14.49
CA MET A 1 17.78 -6.97 -13.84
C MET A 1 17.38 -7.32 -12.41
N ARG A 2 17.89 -6.59 -11.40
CA ARG A 2 17.44 -6.72 -10.01
C ARG A 2 16.13 -5.96 -9.84
N THR A 3 15.08 -6.60 -9.33
CA THR A 3 13.73 -6.04 -9.27
C THR A 3 13.23 -5.98 -7.84
N ILE A 4 12.87 -4.78 -7.40
CA ILE A 4 12.46 -4.48 -6.02
C ILE A 4 11.07 -3.84 -6.07
N ALA A 5 10.10 -4.46 -5.39
CA ALA A 5 8.77 -3.88 -5.21
C ALA A 5 8.72 -3.02 -3.93
N ILE A 6 8.09 -1.86 -3.99
CA ILE A 6 7.92 -0.98 -2.82
C ILE A 6 6.46 -1.02 -2.43
N VAL A 7 6.14 -1.73 -1.35
CA VAL A 7 4.77 -2.14 -1.02
C VAL A 7 4.36 -1.73 0.39
N ASN A 8 3.16 -1.19 0.52
CA ASN A 8 2.51 -0.91 1.80
C ASN A 8 1.03 -0.56 1.57
N GLN A 9 0.14 -1.18 2.36
CA GLN A 9 -1.31 -0.89 2.36
C GLN A 9 -1.66 0.54 2.78
N LYS A 10 -0.78 1.20 3.53
CA LYS A 10 -0.99 2.57 3.98
C LYS A 10 -0.63 3.56 2.87
N GLY A 11 -1.55 4.49 2.57
CA GLY A 11 -1.24 5.68 1.79
C GLY A 11 -0.29 6.62 2.54
N GLY A 12 0.58 7.34 1.83
CA GLY A 12 1.44 8.36 2.42
C GLY A 12 2.64 7.87 3.23
N CYS A 13 2.96 6.58 3.25
CA CYS A 13 4.14 6.04 3.94
C CYS A 13 5.47 6.18 3.15
N GLY A 14 5.47 6.92 2.04
CA GLY A 14 6.67 7.17 1.26
C GLY A 14 7.01 6.19 0.13
N LYS A 15 6.09 5.31 -0.31
CA LYS A 15 6.34 4.35 -1.41
C LYS A 15 6.87 5.01 -2.70
N THR A 16 6.07 5.89 -3.29
CA THR A 16 6.40 6.63 -4.51
C THR A 16 7.65 7.49 -4.31
N THR A 17 7.76 8.17 -3.16
CA THR A 17 8.95 8.96 -2.81
C THR A 17 10.20 8.10 -2.80
N THR A 18 10.17 6.91 -2.20
CA THR A 18 11.28 5.97 -2.21
C THR A 18 11.57 5.48 -3.62
N ALA A 19 10.56 5.08 -4.40
CA ALA A 19 10.71 4.56 -5.76
C ALA A 19 11.43 5.56 -6.68
N ILE A 20 10.91 6.78 -6.75
CA ILE A 20 11.44 7.87 -7.57
C ILE A 20 12.88 8.20 -7.16
N ASN A 21 13.09 8.47 -5.87
CA ASN A 21 14.38 9.03 -5.43
C ASN A 21 15.48 7.97 -5.40
N LEU A 22 15.17 6.75 -4.99
CA LEU A 22 16.12 5.64 -5.07
C LEU A 22 16.51 5.38 -6.52
N GLY A 23 15.55 5.44 -7.44
CA GLY A 23 15.79 5.27 -8.87
C GLY A 23 16.68 6.36 -9.45
N ALA A 24 16.40 7.62 -9.11
CA ALA A 24 17.19 8.76 -9.56
C ALA A 24 18.62 8.76 -9.01
N VAL A 25 18.81 8.44 -7.71
CA VAL A 25 20.14 8.31 -7.11
C VAL A 25 20.93 7.15 -7.74
N ALA A 26 20.29 6.02 -8.03
CA ALA A 26 20.92 4.91 -8.74
C ALA A 26 21.35 5.30 -10.16
N ALA A 27 20.46 5.96 -10.91
CA ALA A 27 20.74 6.46 -12.25
C ALA A 27 21.89 7.48 -12.30
N ALA A 28 21.94 8.40 -11.32
CA ALA A 28 23.04 9.36 -11.15
C ALA A 28 24.39 8.68 -10.91
N ARG A 29 24.39 7.48 -10.30
CA ARG A 29 25.58 6.62 -10.12
C ARG A 29 25.88 5.71 -11.31
N GLY A 30 25.17 5.88 -12.43
CA GLY A 30 25.42 5.14 -13.67
C GLY A 30 24.65 3.83 -13.82
N ILE A 31 23.76 3.50 -12.89
CA ILE A 31 22.97 2.25 -12.92
C ILE A 31 21.78 2.45 -13.87
N ARG A 32 21.60 1.61 -14.89
CA ARG A 32 20.45 1.68 -15.80
C ARG A 32 19.19 1.27 -15.05
N THR A 33 18.38 2.25 -14.68
CA THR A 33 17.29 2.09 -13.73
C THR A 33 15.94 2.29 -14.41
N LEU A 34 15.05 1.33 -14.19
CA LEU A 34 13.65 1.38 -14.55
C LEU A 34 12.81 1.65 -13.29
N VAL A 35 11.97 2.66 -13.32
CA VAL A 35 10.87 2.82 -12.37
C VAL A 35 9.60 2.35 -13.06
N VAL A 36 8.84 1.48 -12.41
CA VAL A 36 7.53 1.03 -12.88
C VAL A 36 6.48 1.56 -11.93
N ASP A 37 5.55 2.35 -12.45
CA ASP A 37 4.39 2.78 -11.69
C ASP A 37 3.28 1.73 -11.83
N MET A 38 2.86 1.13 -10.71
CA MET A 38 1.71 0.22 -10.65
C MET A 38 0.53 0.85 -9.91
N ASP A 39 0.63 2.12 -9.50
CA ASP A 39 -0.46 2.85 -8.88
C ASP A 39 -1.30 3.55 -9.98
N PRO A 40 -2.61 3.29 -10.10
CA PRO A 40 -3.46 3.99 -11.05
C PRO A 40 -3.48 5.52 -10.90
N GLN A 41 -3.01 6.06 -9.77
CA GLN A 41 -2.86 7.52 -9.58
C GLN A 41 -1.70 8.13 -10.37
N GLY A 42 -0.74 7.34 -10.87
CA GLY A 42 0.32 7.84 -11.75
C GLY A 42 1.30 8.81 -11.05
N HIS A 43 1.48 8.70 -9.74
CA HIS A 43 2.29 9.65 -8.98
C HIS A 43 3.79 9.62 -9.35
N CYS A 44 4.30 8.51 -9.91
CA CYS A 44 5.68 8.47 -10.40
C CYS A 44 5.90 9.43 -11.56
N ALA A 45 4.95 9.51 -12.50
CA ALA A 45 5.04 10.41 -13.63
C ALA A 45 5.08 11.88 -13.17
N ALA A 46 4.17 12.25 -12.27
CA ALA A 46 4.13 13.60 -11.71
C ALA A 46 5.44 13.97 -11.00
N GLY A 47 5.95 13.11 -10.12
CA GLY A 47 7.18 13.36 -9.36
C GLY A 47 8.47 13.30 -10.20
N LEU A 48 8.40 12.81 -11.44
CA LEU A 48 9.51 12.76 -12.40
C LEU A 48 9.33 13.76 -13.56
N GLY A 49 8.33 14.64 -13.50
CA GLY A 49 8.11 15.67 -14.52
C GLY A 49 7.61 15.13 -15.86
N VAL A 50 7.04 13.92 -15.87
CA VAL A 50 6.41 13.33 -17.06
C VAL A 50 4.96 13.83 -17.16
N PRO A 51 4.57 14.48 -18.28
CA PRO A 51 3.24 15.04 -18.44
C PRO A 51 2.20 13.92 -18.59
N LEU A 52 1.28 13.80 -17.62
CA LEU A 52 0.26 12.76 -17.61
C LEU A 52 -0.59 12.72 -18.88
N ASP A 53 -0.97 13.88 -19.42
CA ASP A 53 -1.77 13.99 -20.65
C ASP A 53 -1.04 13.51 -21.90
N GLY A 54 0.29 13.41 -21.85
CA GLY A 54 1.11 12.90 -22.96
C GLY A 54 1.28 11.39 -22.95
N ILE A 55 0.87 10.69 -21.89
CA ILE A 55 1.09 9.25 -21.72
C ILE A 55 0.07 8.48 -22.57
N GLU A 56 0.48 8.14 -23.79
CA GLU A 56 -0.32 7.31 -24.71
C GLU A 56 -0.19 5.81 -24.41
N PHE A 57 0.98 5.38 -23.95
CA PHE A 57 1.30 3.99 -23.63
C PHE A 57 2.07 3.90 -22.31
N GLY A 58 1.81 2.85 -21.54
CA GLY A 58 2.45 2.60 -20.27
C GLY A 58 2.30 1.16 -19.80
N VAL A 59 2.15 0.99 -18.49
CA VAL A 59 2.14 -0.31 -17.82
C VAL A 59 0.93 -1.17 -18.24
N VAL A 60 -0.22 -0.56 -18.55
CA VAL A 60 -1.41 -1.27 -19.03
C VAL A 60 -1.09 -2.02 -20.32
N GLU A 61 -0.58 -1.31 -21.33
CA GLU A 61 -0.30 -1.89 -22.64
C GLU A 61 0.88 -2.87 -22.56
N ALA A 62 1.84 -2.65 -21.66
CA ALA A 62 2.91 -3.60 -21.41
C ALA A 62 2.37 -4.91 -20.82
N MET A 63 1.44 -4.83 -19.86
CA MET A 63 0.82 -6.00 -19.23
C MET A 63 -0.16 -6.72 -20.16
N LEU A 64 -0.77 -6.05 -21.14
CA LEU A 64 -1.67 -6.68 -22.12
C LEU A 64 -0.93 -7.21 -23.36
N ALA A 65 0.31 -6.80 -23.61
CA ALA A 65 1.07 -7.21 -24.79
C ALA A 65 1.30 -8.73 -24.87
N GLN A 66 1.39 -9.24 -26.11
CA GLN A 66 1.88 -10.59 -26.37
C GLN A 66 3.38 -10.68 -26.10
N GLN A 67 3.82 -11.89 -25.73
CA GLN A 67 5.17 -12.10 -25.23
C GLN A 67 5.91 -13.10 -26.14
N PRO A 68 7.16 -12.80 -26.56
CA PRO A 68 7.94 -11.60 -26.23
C PRO A 68 7.42 -10.32 -26.92
N ASP A 69 7.48 -9.18 -26.22
CA ASP A 69 7.03 -7.88 -26.74
C ASP A 69 8.19 -7.14 -27.41
N ALA A 70 8.21 -7.13 -28.73
CA ALA A 70 9.25 -6.47 -29.53
C ALA A 70 9.26 -4.93 -29.34
N ASP A 71 8.12 -4.34 -28.98
CA ASP A 71 7.95 -2.89 -28.84
C ASP A 71 8.04 -2.45 -27.37
N ALA A 72 8.42 -3.31 -26.43
CA ALA A 72 8.36 -3.02 -25.00
C ALA A 72 9.03 -1.67 -24.62
N PHE A 73 10.16 -1.35 -25.24
CA PHE A 73 10.89 -0.10 -25.00
C PHE A 73 10.17 1.16 -25.47
N SER A 74 9.24 1.08 -26.43
CA SER A 74 8.48 2.25 -26.91
C SER A 74 7.46 2.77 -25.89
N ARG A 75 7.17 1.98 -24.85
CA ARG A 75 6.25 2.32 -23.74
C ARG A 75 6.97 3.05 -22.60
N LEU A 76 8.29 3.17 -22.68
CA LEU A 76 9.09 3.82 -21.66
C LEU A 76 9.22 5.31 -21.91
N TRP A 77 9.14 6.08 -20.84
CA TRP A 77 9.47 7.50 -20.82
C TRP A 77 10.92 7.68 -20.39
N PRO A 78 11.78 8.30 -21.22
CA PRO A 78 13.13 8.66 -20.83
C PRO A 78 13.08 9.88 -19.92
N VAL A 79 13.24 9.66 -18.61
CA VAL A 79 13.21 10.74 -17.61
C VAL A 79 14.56 11.45 -17.52
N GLY A 80 15.64 10.67 -17.57
CA GLY A 80 16.99 11.20 -17.49
C GLY A 80 18.03 10.19 -17.96
N ARG A 81 19.30 10.55 -17.84
CA ARG A 81 20.39 9.63 -18.19
C ARG A 81 20.31 8.41 -17.26
N ASN A 82 20.19 7.22 -17.85
CA ASN A 82 20.04 5.95 -17.14
C ASN A 82 18.75 5.82 -16.30
N LEU A 83 17.76 6.71 -16.45
CA LEU A 83 16.48 6.61 -15.74
C LEU A 83 15.33 6.59 -16.74
N SER A 84 14.58 5.49 -16.73
CA SER A 84 13.36 5.32 -17.52
C SER A 84 12.17 5.08 -16.59
N LEU A 85 11.01 5.56 -17.00
CA LEU A 85 9.73 5.29 -16.34
C LEU A 85 8.85 4.44 -17.25
N LEU A 86 8.29 3.35 -16.73
CA LEU A 86 7.10 2.71 -17.29
C LEU A 86 5.89 3.28 -16.53
N PRO A 87 5.17 4.26 -17.10
CA PRO A 87 4.17 5.01 -16.36
C PRO A 87 2.85 4.25 -16.20
N SER A 88 2.05 4.71 -15.25
CA SER A 88 0.67 4.29 -15.03
C SER A 88 -0.28 5.44 -15.31
N THR A 89 -1.53 5.10 -15.65
CA THR A 89 -2.64 6.03 -15.78
C THR A 89 -3.86 5.46 -15.06
N ILE A 90 -4.91 6.27 -14.89
CA ILE A 90 -6.16 5.84 -14.28
C ILE A 90 -6.79 4.60 -14.97
N MET A 91 -6.44 4.35 -16.24
CA MET A 91 -6.87 3.17 -16.98
C MET A 91 -6.44 1.86 -16.30
N LEU A 92 -5.35 1.86 -15.53
CA LEU A 92 -4.90 0.68 -14.81
C LEU A 92 -5.93 0.20 -13.77
N ALA A 93 -6.67 1.12 -13.13
CA ALA A 93 -7.74 0.76 -12.19
C ALA A 93 -8.88 0.00 -12.89
N LEU A 94 -9.21 0.38 -14.12
CA LEU A 94 -10.23 -0.32 -14.92
C LEU A 94 -9.77 -1.74 -15.26
N GLN A 95 -8.47 -1.93 -15.51
CA GLN A 95 -7.90 -3.24 -15.83
C GLN A 95 -7.88 -4.19 -14.62
N GLU A 96 -7.72 -3.67 -13.40
CA GLU A 96 -7.81 -4.46 -12.16
C GLU A 96 -9.25 -4.89 -11.82
N SER A 97 -10.26 -4.19 -12.33
CA SER A 97 -11.66 -4.54 -12.09
C SER A 97 -12.02 -5.91 -12.69
N ALA A 98 -13.11 -6.54 -12.22
CA ALA A 98 -13.59 -7.81 -12.78
C ALA A 98 -14.01 -7.71 -14.26
N GLU A 99 -14.30 -6.49 -14.73
CA GLU A 99 -14.67 -6.20 -16.10
C GLU A 99 -13.46 -5.92 -17.00
N GLY A 100 -12.30 -5.64 -16.40
CA GLY A 100 -11.05 -5.37 -17.08
C GLY A 100 -10.51 -6.57 -17.88
N GLU A 101 -9.81 -6.29 -18.96
CA GLU A 101 -9.20 -7.31 -19.81
C GLU A 101 -8.11 -8.08 -19.04
N LEU A 102 -7.25 -7.35 -18.32
CA LEU A 102 -6.20 -7.92 -17.50
C LEU A 102 -6.73 -8.97 -16.51
N SER A 103 -7.82 -8.66 -15.80
CA SER A 103 -8.45 -9.56 -14.83
C SER A 103 -9.02 -10.85 -15.42
N ARG A 104 -9.26 -10.91 -16.74
CA ARG A 104 -9.80 -12.08 -17.44
C ARG A 104 -8.72 -12.99 -18.02
N LEU A 105 -7.47 -12.55 -18.04
CA LEU A 105 -6.35 -13.36 -18.51
C LEU A 105 -6.09 -14.55 -17.57
N ALA A 106 -5.71 -15.69 -18.14
CA ALA A 106 -5.41 -16.90 -17.36
C ALA A 106 -4.16 -16.72 -16.47
N ASP A 107 -3.19 -15.95 -16.96
CA ASP A 107 -1.92 -15.60 -16.31
C ASP A 107 -1.93 -14.16 -15.74
N ARG A 108 -3.13 -13.64 -15.39
CA ARG A 108 -3.35 -12.25 -14.94
C ARG A 108 -2.44 -11.76 -13.82
N ASP A 109 -1.91 -12.65 -13.01
CA ASP A 109 -1.03 -12.36 -11.87
C ASP A 109 0.48 -12.39 -12.20
N GLN A 110 0.84 -12.72 -13.45
CA GLN A 110 2.22 -12.81 -13.95
C GLN A 110 2.51 -11.81 -15.08
N ARG A 111 1.52 -11.01 -15.47
CA ARG A 111 1.59 -10.12 -16.64
C ARG A 111 2.72 -9.10 -16.55
N LEU A 112 2.96 -8.53 -15.36
CA LEU A 112 4.09 -7.63 -15.18
C LEU A 112 5.44 -8.37 -15.29
N SER A 113 5.53 -9.61 -14.81
CA SER A 113 6.76 -10.41 -14.93
C SER A 113 7.16 -10.57 -16.40
N HIS A 114 6.21 -10.94 -17.26
CA HIS A 114 6.50 -11.08 -18.68
C HIS A 114 6.89 -9.75 -19.35
N ALA A 115 6.22 -8.64 -18.99
CA ALA A 115 6.60 -7.32 -19.48
C ALA A 115 8.05 -6.95 -19.08
N LEU A 116 8.44 -7.26 -17.84
CA LEU A 116 9.80 -7.00 -17.35
C LEU A 116 10.86 -7.90 -17.98
N GLU A 117 10.53 -9.12 -18.41
CA GLU A 117 11.46 -9.98 -19.17
C GLU A 117 11.89 -9.30 -20.47
N SER A 118 10.95 -8.68 -21.19
CA SER A 118 11.21 -7.93 -22.43
C SER A 118 12.05 -6.66 -22.18
N LEU A 119 11.93 -6.04 -21.00
CA LEU A 119 12.65 -4.82 -20.63
C LEU A 119 14.01 -5.07 -19.94
N SER A 120 14.25 -6.30 -19.45
CA SER A 120 15.45 -6.64 -18.68
C SER A 120 16.77 -6.39 -19.41
N PRO A 121 16.93 -6.55 -20.74
CA PRO A 121 18.22 -6.30 -21.41
C PRO A 121 18.72 -4.86 -21.29
N GLY A 122 17.81 -3.89 -21.14
CA GLY A 122 18.12 -2.47 -21.05
C GLY A 122 18.43 -1.94 -19.65
N HIS A 123 18.18 -2.74 -18.61
CA HIS A 123 18.12 -2.24 -17.23
C HIS A 123 18.83 -3.16 -16.24
N ASP A 124 19.57 -2.55 -15.31
CA ASP A 124 20.28 -3.22 -14.24
C ASP A 124 19.40 -3.33 -12.98
N LEU A 125 18.64 -2.27 -12.67
CA LEU A 125 17.74 -2.15 -11.52
C LEU A 125 16.32 -1.79 -11.97
N CYS A 126 15.32 -2.42 -11.37
CA CYS A 126 13.90 -2.11 -11.53
C CYS A 126 13.27 -1.84 -10.16
N LEU A 127 12.61 -0.71 -10.01
CA LEU A 127 11.87 -0.32 -8.81
C LEU A 127 10.38 -0.25 -9.16
N ILE A 128 9.54 -1.01 -8.48
CA ILE A 128 8.09 -1.04 -8.74
C ILE A 128 7.39 -0.28 -7.61
N ASP A 129 6.72 0.82 -7.93
CA ASP A 129 5.86 1.55 -6.98
C ASP A 129 4.48 0.90 -6.94
N CYS A 130 4.13 0.27 -5.82
CA CYS A 130 2.87 -0.45 -5.68
C CYS A 130 1.72 0.46 -5.21
N PRO A 131 0.47 0.17 -5.60
CA PRO A 131 -0.70 0.87 -5.06
C PRO A 131 -0.88 0.57 -3.55
N PRO A 132 -1.68 1.37 -2.82
CA PRO A 132 -2.00 1.13 -1.41
C PRO A 132 -2.97 -0.05 -1.19
N SER A 133 -3.43 -0.74 -2.23
CA SER A 133 -4.32 -1.90 -2.12
C SER A 133 -3.55 -3.23 -2.19
N ILE A 134 -4.10 -4.29 -1.58
CA ILE A 134 -3.64 -5.66 -1.82
C ILE A 134 -4.60 -6.32 -2.81
N GLY A 135 -4.40 -5.97 -4.07
CA GLY A 135 -5.15 -6.49 -5.20
C GLY A 135 -4.26 -7.13 -6.25
N LEU A 136 -4.81 -7.32 -7.45
CA LEU A 136 -4.14 -7.96 -8.59
C LEU A 136 -2.85 -7.22 -8.96
N LEU A 137 -2.84 -5.89 -8.87
CA LEU A 137 -1.69 -5.05 -9.23
C LEU A 137 -0.50 -5.28 -8.28
N THR A 138 -0.77 -5.25 -6.97
CA THR A 138 0.25 -5.54 -5.95
C THR A 138 0.76 -6.98 -6.08
N PHE A 139 -0.12 -7.95 -6.38
CA PHE A 139 0.32 -9.33 -6.64
C PHE A 139 1.23 -9.43 -7.88
N ASN A 140 0.92 -8.74 -8.97
CA ASN A 140 1.78 -8.67 -10.15
C ASN A 140 3.16 -8.09 -9.82
N ALA A 141 3.19 -6.97 -9.08
CA ALA A 141 4.43 -6.32 -8.65
C ALA A 141 5.31 -7.27 -7.83
N LEU A 142 4.73 -7.91 -6.83
CA LEU A 142 5.44 -8.86 -5.97
C LEU A 142 5.87 -10.11 -6.72
N ARG A 143 5.07 -10.58 -7.69
CA ARG A 143 5.38 -11.75 -8.53
C ARG A 143 6.49 -11.47 -9.54
N ALA A 144 6.66 -10.21 -9.97
CA ALA A 144 7.78 -9.78 -10.80
C ALA A 144 9.07 -9.51 -9.99
N ALA A 145 8.96 -9.12 -8.71
CA ALA A 145 10.10 -8.71 -7.89
C ALA A 145 10.88 -9.88 -7.24
N GLN A 146 12.19 -9.71 -7.01
CA GLN A 146 13.00 -10.60 -6.18
C GLN A 146 13.01 -10.18 -4.70
N GLU A 147 12.84 -8.87 -4.47
CA GLU A 147 12.83 -8.25 -3.17
C GLU A 147 11.61 -7.34 -3.00
N ALA A 148 11.17 -7.14 -1.77
CA ALA A 148 10.17 -6.15 -1.42
C ALA A 148 10.70 -5.24 -0.32
N ILE A 149 10.64 -3.92 -0.54
CA ILE A 149 10.85 -2.92 0.48
C ILE A 149 9.48 -2.48 1.00
N VAL A 150 9.36 -2.41 2.31
CA VAL A 150 8.14 -2.10 3.01
C VAL A 150 8.38 -0.85 3.85
N PRO A 151 8.03 0.34 3.33
CA PRO A 151 8.17 1.58 4.09
C PRO A 151 7.32 1.53 5.36
N VAL A 152 7.90 1.79 6.53
CA VAL A 152 7.20 1.85 7.82
C VAL A 152 7.36 3.24 8.39
N GLU A 153 6.25 3.98 8.49
CA GLU A 153 6.24 5.31 9.10
C GLU A 153 6.59 5.20 10.59
N THR A 154 7.42 6.10 11.12
CA THR A 154 7.75 6.14 12.56
C THR A 154 6.84 7.05 13.39
N GLY A 155 5.58 7.21 12.98
CA GLY A 155 4.54 8.03 13.62
C GLY A 155 3.69 7.29 14.64
N TYR A 156 2.66 7.94 15.20
CA TYR A 156 1.89 7.44 16.35
C TYR A 156 1.32 6.01 16.20
N PHE A 157 0.95 5.61 14.98
CA PHE A 157 0.37 4.29 14.70
C PHE A 157 1.39 3.25 14.19
N ALA A 158 2.69 3.57 14.19
CA ALA A 158 3.74 2.75 13.59
C ALA A 158 3.82 1.33 14.14
N MET A 159 3.65 1.14 15.46
CA MET A 159 3.80 -0.18 16.08
C MET A 159 2.65 -1.13 15.74
N GLN A 160 1.42 -0.63 15.75
CA GLN A 160 0.27 -1.39 15.25
C GLN A 160 0.35 -1.61 13.73
N GLY A 161 0.93 -0.65 13.00
CA GLY A 161 1.25 -0.78 11.59
C GLY A 161 2.24 -1.91 11.34
N ALA A 162 3.38 -1.93 12.03
CA ALA A 162 4.47 -2.89 11.84
C ALA A 162 4.03 -4.35 12.09
N HIS A 163 3.21 -4.60 13.12
CA HIS A 163 2.71 -5.96 13.37
C HIS A 163 1.74 -6.43 12.28
N ARG A 164 0.78 -5.57 11.88
CA ARG A 164 -0.12 -5.84 10.74
C ARG A 164 0.66 -6.00 9.43
N GLN A 165 1.74 -5.26 9.28
CA GLN A 165 2.59 -5.27 8.11
C GLN A 165 3.37 -6.58 8.00
N ARG A 166 3.88 -7.12 9.11
CA ARG A 166 4.47 -8.46 9.13
C ARG A 166 3.45 -9.53 8.73
N GLN A 167 2.26 -9.51 9.32
CA GLN A 167 1.18 -10.45 8.97
C GLN A 167 0.79 -10.35 7.49
N THR A 168 0.76 -9.11 6.97
CA THR A 168 0.51 -8.84 5.55
C THR A 168 1.60 -9.45 4.67
N ILE A 169 2.87 -9.22 5.00
CA ILE A 169 4.02 -9.78 4.28
C ILE A 169 3.97 -11.31 4.31
N GLU A 170 3.73 -11.92 5.48
CA GLU A 170 3.62 -13.37 5.64
C GLU A 170 2.50 -13.95 4.77
N ALA A 171 1.31 -13.33 4.79
CA ALA A 171 0.18 -13.74 3.96
C ALA A 171 0.45 -13.58 2.45
N LEU A 172 1.15 -12.51 2.06
CA LEU A 172 1.55 -12.26 0.67
C LEU A 172 2.58 -13.29 0.19
N VAL A 173 3.64 -13.51 0.97
CA VAL A 173 4.70 -14.50 0.67
C VAL A 173 4.10 -15.89 0.53
N HIS A 174 3.20 -16.28 1.45
CA HIS A 174 2.52 -17.57 1.40
C HIS A 174 1.69 -17.75 0.11
N ARG A 175 1.09 -16.67 -0.42
CA ARG A 175 0.29 -16.71 -1.65
C ARG A 175 1.13 -16.70 -2.93
N LEU A 176 2.33 -16.12 -2.91
CA LEU A 176 3.15 -15.95 -4.12
C LEU A 176 3.79 -17.25 -4.62
N ASN A 177 3.87 -18.28 -3.76
CA ASN A 177 4.48 -19.59 -4.02
C ASN A 177 5.90 -19.47 -4.62
N LYS A 178 6.66 -18.45 -4.19
CA LYS A 178 8.05 -18.20 -4.58
C LYS A 178 8.79 -17.51 -3.43
N PRO A 179 10.12 -17.62 -3.35
CA PRO A 179 10.90 -16.82 -2.42
C PRO A 179 10.78 -15.32 -2.75
N LEU A 180 10.58 -14.50 -1.73
CA LEU A 180 10.59 -13.04 -1.80
C LEU A 180 11.33 -12.53 -0.56
N HIS A 181 12.41 -11.79 -0.78
CA HIS A 181 13.20 -11.19 0.30
C HIS A 181 12.56 -9.87 0.72
N CYS A 182 12.05 -9.79 1.94
CA CYS A 182 11.32 -8.63 2.42
C CYS A 182 12.17 -7.81 3.39
N HIS A 183 12.16 -6.49 3.21
CA HIS A 183 12.88 -5.53 4.03
C HIS A 183 11.93 -4.44 4.54
N MET A 184 12.07 -4.01 5.79
CA MET A 184 11.36 -2.88 6.37
C MET A 184 12.24 -1.63 6.31
N LEU A 185 11.71 -0.54 5.76
CA LEU A 185 12.39 0.75 5.67
C LEU A 185 11.71 1.77 6.59
N PRO A 186 12.32 2.18 7.71
CA PRO A 186 11.84 3.33 8.47
C PRO A 186 11.78 4.58 7.60
N THR A 187 10.60 5.21 7.53
CA THR A 187 10.34 6.42 6.74
C THR A 187 9.64 7.47 7.59
N LEU A 188 9.65 8.71 7.13
CA LEU A 188 9.08 9.86 7.84
C LEU A 188 9.65 9.95 9.27
N TYR A 189 10.95 9.71 9.38
CA TYR A 189 11.65 9.72 10.66
C TYR A 189 11.97 11.15 11.09
N ASP A 190 11.39 11.55 12.22
CA ASP A 190 11.75 12.79 12.91
C ASP A 190 12.70 12.48 14.08
N PRO A 191 13.99 12.82 13.97
CA PRO A 191 14.97 12.57 15.03
C PRO A 191 14.73 13.42 16.29
N THR A 192 13.88 14.44 16.23
CA THR A 192 13.53 15.29 17.39
C THR A 192 12.33 14.74 18.16
N SER A 193 11.56 13.84 17.54
CA SER A 193 10.40 13.20 18.16
C SER A 193 10.81 12.03 19.04
N ALA A 194 10.62 12.19 20.35
CA ALA A 194 10.84 11.11 21.32
C ALA A 194 10.02 9.85 21.00
N LEU A 195 8.85 10.01 20.38
CA LEU A 195 8.02 8.89 19.94
C LEU A 195 8.66 8.14 18.76
N ALA A 196 9.13 8.87 17.74
CA ALA A 196 9.80 8.27 16.58
C ALA A 196 11.07 7.51 17.00
N ILE A 197 11.87 8.08 17.90
CA ILE A 197 13.06 7.43 18.47
C ILE A 197 12.69 6.10 19.15
N ARG A 198 11.65 6.11 19.99
CA ARG A 198 11.17 4.89 20.69
C ARG A 198 10.63 3.83 19.73
N ILE A 199 9.89 4.23 18.71
CA ILE A 199 9.37 3.34 17.68
C ILE A 199 10.53 2.70 16.93
N LEU A 200 11.50 3.48 16.46
CA LEU A 200 12.66 2.96 15.73
C LEU A 200 13.47 1.97 16.59
N ALA A 201 13.66 2.27 17.88
CA ALA A 201 14.31 1.34 18.81
C ALA A 201 13.50 0.02 18.97
N THR A 202 12.18 0.11 19.02
CA THR A 202 11.30 -1.06 19.13
C THR A 202 11.31 -1.89 17.84
N LEU A 203 11.32 -1.24 16.68
CA LEU A 203 11.45 -1.91 15.38
C LEU A 203 12.76 -2.69 15.29
N ARG A 204 13.88 -2.06 15.68
CA ARG A 204 15.19 -2.73 15.77
C ARG A 204 15.18 -3.93 16.70
N GLN A 205 14.49 -3.84 17.83
CA GLN A 205 14.43 -4.95 18.79
C GLN A 205 13.63 -6.16 18.27
N HIS A 206 12.57 -5.94 17.49
CA HIS A 206 11.61 -7.00 17.14
C HIS A 206 11.72 -7.48 15.69
N PHE A 207 12.34 -6.71 14.80
CA PHE A 207 12.40 -6.98 13.36
C PHE A 207 13.81 -6.78 12.80
N ASP A 208 14.86 -6.98 13.60
CA ASP A 208 16.27 -6.77 13.21
C ASP A 208 16.66 -7.49 11.91
N ASP A 209 16.09 -8.67 11.68
CA ASP A 209 16.30 -9.50 10.50
C ASP A 209 15.67 -8.94 9.22
N LEU A 210 14.62 -8.13 9.36
CA LEU A 210 13.90 -7.51 8.24
C LEU A 210 14.25 -6.03 8.11
N LEU A 211 14.76 -5.37 9.14
CA LEU A 211 14.92 -3.92 9.18
C LEU A 211 16.17 -3.47 8.44
N ILE A 212 16.00 -2.56 7.47
CA ILE A 212 17.12 -1.86 6.87
C ILE A 212 17.74 -0.95 7.95
N PRO A 213 19.06 -1.00 8.19
CA PRO A 213 19.75 -0.16 9.18
C PRO A 213 19.94 1.29 8.68
N VAL A 214 18.99 1.79 7.91
CA VAL A 214 18.90 3.14 7.35
C VAL A 214 17.49 3.64 7.62
N GLN A 215 17.34 4.92 7.93
CA GLN A 215 16.04 5.56 8.06
C GLN A 215 15.97 6.73 7.09
N VAL A 216 14.82 6.90 6.44
CA VAL A 216 14.52 8.06 5.61
C VAL A 216 13.77 9.08 6.46
N ARG A 217 14.39 10.25 6.66
CA ARG A 217 13.82 11.32 7.47
C ARG A 217 12.61 11.96 6.82
N GLU A 218 11.76 12.54 7.64
CA GLU A 218 10.82 13.54 7.13
C GLU A 218 11.63 14.79 6.74
N ASP A 219 11.54 15.18 5.48
CA ASP A 219 12.28 16.31 4.92
C ASP A 219 11.40 17.02 3.89
N GLU A 220 11.32 18.35 3.99
CA GLU A 220 10.56 19.19 3.07
C GLU A 220 11.08 19.11 1.63
N ALA A 221 12.37 18.82 1.44
CA ALA A 221 13.01 18.67 0.14
C ALA A 221 12.29 17.64 -0.74
N PHE A 222 11.76 16.55 -0.17
CA PHE A 222 10.99 15.58 -0.94
C PHE A 222 9.70 16.17 -1.51
N ARG A 223 8.98 16.99 -0.72
CA ARG A 223 7.71 17.61 -1.14
C ARG A 223 7.94 18.67 -2.21
N VAL A 224 8.97 19.49 -2.04
CA VAL A 224 9.32 20.54 -3.03
C VAL A 224 9.85 19.93 -4.32
N ALA A 225 10.71 18.90 -4.23
CA ALA A 225 11.21 18.20 -5.41
C ALA A 225 10.05 17.57 -6.21
N ALA A 226 9.13 16.87 -5.54
CA ALA A 226 7.96 16.28 -6.18
C ALA A 226 7.03 17.34 -6.84
N SER A 227 6.82 18.50 -6.21
CA SER A 227 5.99 19.56 -6.80
C SER A 227 6.60 20.23 -8.03
N LEU A 228 7.92 20.11 -8.20
CA LEU A 228 8.67 20.57 -9.38
C LEU A 228 8.85 19.47 -10.43
N GLY A 229 8.36 18.25 -10.17
CA GLY A 229 8.56 17.10 -11.04
C GLY A 229 10.03 16.70 -11.18
N GLN A 230 10.81 16.85 -10.10
CA GLN A 230 12.23 16.56 -10.08
C GLN A 230 12.56 15.64 -8.89
N PRO A 231 13.47 14.67 -9.05
CA PRO A 231 14.01 13.94 -7.91
C PRO A 231 14.86 14.82 -6.99
N VAL A 232 15.02 14.41 -5.73
CA VAL A 232 15.79 15.17 -4.72
C VAL A 232 17.26 15.33 -5.09
N VAL A 233 17.84 14.38 -5.84
CA VAL A 233 19.23 14.46 -6.30
C VAL A 233 19.45 15.62 -7.28
N GLU A 234 18.40 16.05 -7.98
CA GLU A 234 18.43 17.20 -8.88
C GLU A 234 18.03 18.50 -8.16
N HIS A 235 16.94 18.45 -7.40
CA HIS A 235 16.37 19.63 -6.74
C HIS A 235 17.20 20.11 -5.54
N ALA A 236 17.64 19.18 -4.68
CA ALA A 236 18.27 19.50 -3.40
C ALA A 236 19.48 18.58 -3.14
N PRO A 237 20.58 18.75 -3.90
CA PRO A 237 21.76 17.87 -3.83
C PRO A 237 22.50 17.92 -2.49
N ASP A 238 22.30 18.94 -1.66
CA ASP A 238 22.93 19.03 -0.33
C ASP A 238 21.99 18.64 0.83
N SER A 239 20.77 18.18 0.51
CA SER A 239 19.76 17.80 1.50
C SER A 239 20.08 16.53 2.28
N ASP A 240 19.46 16.44 3.46
CA ASP A 240 19.43 15.22 4.25
C ASP A 240 18.60 14.12 3.59
N ALA A 241 17.49 14.49 2.95
CA ALA A 241 16.72 13.62 2.07
C ALA A 241 17.56 12.86 1.04
N ARG A 242 18.43 13.54 0.28
CA ARG A 242 19.32 12.86 -0.68
C ARG A 242 20.28 11.91 0.05
N ARG A 243 20.90 12.34 1.14
CA ARG A 243 21.84 11.51 1.92
C ARG A 243 21.19 10.21 2.40
N ASP A 244 19.96 10.28 2.88
CA ASP A 244 19.24 9.10 3.37
C ASP A 244 18.96 8.09 2.25
N ILE A 245 18.59 8.57 1.06
CA ILE A 245 18.37 7.71 -0.11
C ILE A 245 19.68 7.11 -0.63
N GLU A 246 20.78 7.85 -0.57
CA GLU A 246 22.11 7.31 -0.90
C GLU A 246 22.53 6.20 0.06
N MET A 247 22.32 6.39 1.36
CA MET A 247 22.58 5.35 2.36
C MET A 247 21.71 4.11 2.11
N LEU A 248 20.44 4.29 1.72
CA LEU A 248 19.56 3.19 1.35
C LEU A 248 20.10 2.43 0.11
N LEU A 249 20.54 3.16 -0.92
CA LEU A 249 21.12 2.55 -2.11
C LEU A 249 22.43 1.79 -1.78
N ASP A 250 23.31 2.39 -0.99
CA ASP A 250 24.57 1.78 -0.55
C ASP A 250 24.31 0.48 0.19
N TRP A 251 23.33 0.47 1.08
CA TRP A 251 22.92 -0.74 1.78
C TRP A 251 22.37 -1.81 0.82
N LEU A 252 21.49 -1.43 -0.12
CA LEU A 252 20.95 -2.37 -1.11
C LEU A 252 22.07 -2.97 -1.96
N LEU A 253 23.00 -2.16 -2.47
CA LEU A 253 24.13 -2.64 -3.29
C LEU A 253 25.06 -3.57 -2.52
N ALA A 254 25.28 -3.31 -1.22
CA ALA A 254 26.06 -4.17 -0.34
C ALA A 254 25.34 -5.48 0.03
N ASN A 255 24.01 -5.52 -0.06
CA ASN A 255 23.17 -6.65 0.29
C ASN A 255 22.34 -7.11 -0.92
N PRO A 256 22.97 -7.70 -1.96
CA PRO A 256 22.23 -8.30 -3.06
C PRO A 256 21.42 -9.52 -2.55
N PRO A 257 20.26 -9.84 -3.16
CA PRO A 257 19.49 -11.01 -2.77
C PRO A 257 20.36 -12.25 -2.99
N SER A 258 20.48 -13.08 -1.95
CA SER A 258 21.24 -14.33 -2.05
C SER A 258 20.55 -15.23 -3.07
N GLN A 259 21.29 -15.64 -4.11
CA GLN A 259 20.83 -16.72 -4.98
C GLN A 259 20.76 -17.98 -4.11
N SER A 260 19.58 -18.30 -3.55
CA SER A 260 19.39 -19.65 -3.04
C SER A 260 19.52 -20.57 -4.24
N LYS A 261 20.57 -21.41 -4.21
CA LYS A 261 20.57 -22.62 -5.02
C LYS A 261 19.26 -23.32 -4.68
N VAL A 262 18.45 -23.58 -5.70
CA VAL A 262 17.39 -24.58 -5.62
C VAL A 262 18.10 -25.91 -5.35
N THR A 263 18.38 -26.19 -4.08
CA THR A 263 18.73 -27.54 -3.64
C THR A 263 17.42 -28.27 -3.38
N ASP A 264 17.41 -29.55 -3.71
CA ASP A 264 16.31 -30.53 -3.61
C ASP A 264 15.76 -30.75 -2.17
N ASP A 265 15.82 -29.74 -1.28
CA ASP A 265 15.44 -29.82 0.13
C ASP A 265 13.94 -29.58 0.40
N VAL A 266 13.08 -29.85 -0.59
CA VAL A 266 11.61 -29.90 -0.36
C VAL A 266 11.22 -31.17 0.42
N LYS A 267 12.15 -32.06 0.77
CA LYS A 267 11.82 -33.29 1.50
C LYS A 267 12.32 -33.42 2.93
N GLU A 268 13.32 -32.68 3.39
CA GLU A 268 13.82 -32.86 4.76
C GLU A 268 14.30 -31.55 5.39
N ASN A 269 13.36 -30.66 5.76
CA ASN A 269 13.65 -29.71 6.81
C ASN A 269 12.38 -29.41 7.61
N ARG A 270 12.17 -30.19 8.68
CA ARG A 270 11.27 -29.78 9.75
C ARG A 270 11.87 -28.51 10.36
N PRO A 271 11.11 -27.39 10.43
CA PRO A 271 11.65 -26.15 10.93
C PRO A 271 11.98 -26.30 12.41
N ASN A 272 13.29 -26.33 12.70
CA ASN A 272 13.83 -26.25 14.04
C ASN A 272 13.71 -24.80 14.51
N SER A 273 12.49 -24.38 14.81
CA SER A 273 12.24 -23.09 15.45
C SER A 273 11.10 -23.29 16.44
N ARG A 274 11.20 -22.61 17.59
CA ARG A 274 10.16 -22.50 18.63
C ARG A 274 8.75 -22.20 18.08
N VAL A 275 8.62 -21.83 16.81
CA VAL A 275 7.37 -21.64 16.06
C VAL A 275 6.57 -22.95 15.91
N ALA A 276 7.22 -24.09 15.67
CA ALA A 276 6.54 -25.38 15.58
C ALA A 276 6.00 -25.85 16.96
N GLU A 277 6.72 -25.53 18.02
CA GLU A 277 6.34 -25.82 19.41
C GLU A 277 5.15 -24.97 19.89
N ILE A 278 5.03 -23.73 19.37
CA ILE A 278 3.89 -22.84 19.64
C ILE A 278 2.69 -23.24 18.79
N ALA A 279 2.88 -23.58 17.51
CA ALA A 279 1.81 -24.08 16.63
C ALA A 279 1.18 -25.37 17.16
N MET A 280 1.99 -26.34 17.62
CA MET A 280 1.48 -27.59 18.22
C MET A 280 0.75 -27.40 19.55
N ARG A 281 1.06 -26.33 20.30
CA ARG A 281 0.32 -25.99 21.54
C ARG A 281 -1.05 -25.39 21.24
N VAL A 282 -1.17 -24.63 20.15
CA VAL A 282 -2.45 -24.08 19.68
C VAL A 282 -3.32 -25.18 19.05
N GLU A 283 -2.73 -26.15 18.35
CA GLU A 283 -3.46 -27.29 17.75
C GLU A 283 -4.00 -28.32 18.76
N SER A 284 -3.54 -28.28 20.01
CA SER A 284 -3.97 -29.23 21.06
C SER A 284 -5.18 -28.78 21.87
N SER A 285 -5.71 -27.59 21.59
CA SER A 285 -6.87 -27.02 22.26
C SER A 285 -7.81 -26.43 21.21
N GLU A 286 -9.04 -26.94 21.21
CA GLU A 286 -10.22 -26.41 20.52
C GLU A 286 -10.62 -27.14 19.22
N GLU A 287 -11.36 -28.23 19.45
CA GLU A 287 -12.50 -28.63 18.64
C GLU A 287 -13.47 -27.44 18.47
N GLY A 288 -13.57 -26.90 17.27
CA GLY A 288 -14.57 -25.88 16.95
C GLY A 288 -14.32 -25.29 15.57
N ARG A 289 -15.17 -25.60 14.60
CA ARG A 289 -15.16 -24.92 13.29
C ARG A 289 -15.59 -23.47 13.51
N GLU A 290 -14.69 -22.52 13.28
CA GLU A 290 -15.07 -21.11 13.08
C GLU A 290 -14.57 -20.60 11.72
N GLU A 291 -15.46 -19.83 11.08
CA GLU A 291 -15.36 -19.30 9.74
C GLU A 291 -14.16 -18.34 9.59
N THR A 292 -13.49 -18.40 8.44
CA THR A 292 -12.43 -17.46 8.06
C THR A 292 -12.85 -15.99 8.24
N PRO A 293 -12.06 -15.14 8.93
CA PRO A 293 -12.45 -13.76 9.16
C PRO A 293 -12.41 -12.94 7.85
N VAL A 294 -13.57 -12.38 7.50
CA VAL A 294 -13.76 -11.46 6.37
C VAL A 294 -13.07 -10.11 6.69
N PRO A 295 -12.40 -9.44 5.74
CA PRO A 295 -11.78 -8.13 5.97
C PRO A 295 -12.78 -7.10 6.50
N ILE A 296 -12.37 -6.36 7.54
CA ILE A 296 -13.19 -5.35 8.20
C ILE A 296 -13.13 -4.06 7.39
N THR A 297 -14.16 -3.78 6.60
CA THR A 297 -14.33 -2.49 5.90
C THR A 297 -14.90 -1.44 6.87
N PHE A 298 -14.31 -0.24 6.94
CA PHE A 298 -14.78 0.91 7.73
C PHE A 298 -15.73 1.82 6.94
N GLY A 299 -16.45 2.70 7.64
CA GLY A 299 -17.38 3.64 7.03
C GLY A 299 -18.79 3.08 6.89
N VAL A 300 -19.51 3.57 5.89
CA VAL A 300 -20.92 3.22 5.66
C VAL A 300 -21.03 2.07 4.67
N GLN A 301 -21.81 1.06 5.02
CA GLN A 301 -22.10 -0.11 4.19
C GLN A 301 -23.60 -0.36 4.12
N VAL A 302 -24.09 -0.63 2.92
CA VAL A 302 -25.43 -1.18 2.73
C VAL A 302 -25.38 -2.66 3.07
N THR A 303 -26.32 -3.12 3.90
CA THR A 303 -26.48 -4.53 4.29
C THR A 303 -27.95 -4.91 4.22
N ASP A 304 -28.26 -6.21 4.16
CA ASP A 304 -29.64 -6.72 4.15
C ASP A 304 -30.47 -6.28 5.38
N GLN A 305 -29.79 -5.85 6.47
CA GLN A 305 -30.41 -5.39 7.71
C GLN A 305 -30.50 -3.85 7.81
N GLY A 306 -30.09 -3.13 6.76
CA GLY A 306 -30.05 -1.66 6.70
C GLY A 306 -28.63 -1.12 6.52
N ILE A 307 -28.45 0.15 6.88
CA ILE A 307 -27.17 0.85 6.74
C ILE A 307 -26.29 0.59 7.96
N ARG A 308 -25.19 -0.13 7.75
CA ARG A 308 -24.17 -0.39 8.76
C ARG A 308 -23.16 0.75 8.78
N PHE A 309 -22.98 1.34 9.94
CA PHE A 309 -21.91 2.29 10.27
C PHE A 309 -20.84 1.55 11.05
N ARG A 310 -19.59 1.60 10.58
CA ARG A 310 -18.46 0.97 11.27
C ARG A 310 -17.30 1.95 11.46
N GLN A 311 -16.88 2.13 12.70
CA GLN A 311 -15.83 3.09 13.09
C GLN A 311 -14.76 2.39 13.93
N PRO A 312 -13.46 2.69 13.74
CA PRO A 312 -12.44 2.18 14.63
C PRO A 312 -12.50 2.88 16.00
N GLY A 313 -12.24 2.16 17.08
CA GLY A 313 -12.18 2.75 18.43
C GLY A 313 -11.66 1.80 19.49
N GLY A 314 -11.36 2.32 20.67
CA GLY A 314 -10.94 1.54 21.83
C GLY A 314 -12.09 1.24 22.81
N PRO A 315 -11.94 0.24 23.70
CA PRO A 315 -12.98 -0.14 24.67
C PRO A 315 -13.36 0.96 25.65
N GLU A 316 -12.47 1.93 25.87
CA GLU A 316 -12.69 3.08 26.78
C GLU A 316 -13.49 4.23 26.13
N GLN A 317 -13.79 4.12 24.84
CA GLN A 317 -14.53 5.14 24.10
C GLN A 317 -16.03 4.83 24.08
N SER A 318 -16.82 5.88 23.87
CA SER A 318 -18.25 5.77 23.57
C SER A 318 -18.51 6.37 22.20
N MET A 319 -19.29 5.66 21.37
CA MET A 319 -19.66 6.16 20.04
C MET A 319 -21.17 6.06 19.81
N ALA A 320 -21.72 7.05 19.11
CA ALA A 320 -23.10 7.03 18.65
C ALA A 320 -23.22 7.68 17.27
N ILE A 321 -24.17 7.21 16.46
CA ILE A 321 -24.53 7.84 15.19
C ILE A 321 -25.63 8.86 15.44
N CYS A 322 -25.45 10.07 14.93
CA CYS A 322 -26.39 11.18 15.08
C CYS A 322 -26.72 11.73 13.70
N GLY A 323 -27.98 11.76 13.31
CA GLY A 323 -28.37 12.28 12.01
C GLY A 323 -29.83 12.71 11.95
N ASP A 324 -30.25 13.18 10.77
CA ASP A 324 -31.61 13.65 10.54
C ASP A 324 -32.66 12.57 10.90
N PHE A 325 -32.32 11.31 10.71
CA PHE A 325 -33.18 10.14 10.98
C PHE A 325 -33.38 9.80 12.46
N ASN A 326 -32.57 10.36 13.36
CA ASN A 326 -32.74 10.16 14.81
C ASN A 326 -32.74 11.47 15.61
N GLY A 327 -33.00 12.59 14.93
CA GLY A 327 -33.07 13.91 15.54
C GLY A 327 -31.75 14.40 16.12
N TRP A 328 -30.60 13.97 15.55
CA TRP A 328 -29.26 14.34 16.00
C TRP A 328 -28.94 13.95 17.45
N SER A 329 -29.60 12.91 17.98
CA SER A 329 -29.44 12.48 19.36
C SER A 329 -28.22 11.57 19.55
N MET A 330 -27.35 11.93 20.51
CA MET A 330 -26.16 11.15 20.92
C MET A 330 -26.49 9.84 21.65
N SER A 331 -27.76 9.60 21.99
CA SER A 331 -28.18 8.40 22.71
C SER A 331 -29.20 7.55 21.94
N ALA A 332 -29.74 8.05 20.82
CA ALA A 332 -30.75 7.33 20.05
C ALA A 332 -30.17 6.17 19.23
N THR A 333 -28.89 6.23 18.85
CA THR A 333 -28.23 5.19 18.07
C THR A 333 -26.80 4.95 18.58
N PRO A 334 -26.64 4.36 19.78
CA PRO A 334 -25.34 4.01 20.31
C PRO A 334 -24.69 2.92 19.44
N MET A 335 -23.38 3.01 19.24
CA MET A 335 -22.62 1.99 18.54
C MET A 335 -22.07 0.98 19.56
N SER A 336 -22.11 -0.30 19.20
CA SER A 336 -21.61 -1.40 20.03
C SER A 336 -20.14 -1.66 19.72
N PHE A 337 -19.29 -1.68 20.75
CA PHE A 337 -17.88 -2.06 20.60
C PHE A 337 -17.75 -3.57 20.39
N ARG A 338 -16.96 -3.96 19.38
CA ARG A 338 -16.59 -5.34 19.04
C ARG A 338 -15.11 -5.54 19.39
N PRO A 339 -14.78 -6.16 20.55
CA PRO A 339 -13.41 -6.27 21.04
C PRO A 339 -12.46 -7.00 20.09
N GLU A 340 -12.96 -8.05 19.44
CA GLU A 340 -12.19 -8.90 18.52
C GLU A 340 -11.78 -8.17 17.23
N ALA A 341 -12.57 -7.17 16.83
CA ALA A 341 -12.37 -6.39 15.62
C ALA A 341 -11.81 -4.98 15.89
N GLY A 342 -11.85 -4.51 17.14
CA GLY A 342 -11.44 -3.15 17.51
C GLY A 342 -12.32 -2.06 16.88
N VAL A 343 -13.61 -2.34 16.70
CA VAL A 343 -14.55 -1.46 16.00
C VAL A 343 -15.82 -1.19 16.80
N PHE A 344 -16.41 -0.02 16.58
CA PHE A 344 -17.77 0.30 16.93
C PHE A 344 -18.69 0.07 15.74
N GLU A 345 -19.85 -0.53 15.98
CA GLU A 345 -20.85 -0.82 14.95
C GLU A 345 -22.25 -0.37 15.36
N ALA A 346 -22.99 0.20 14.41
CA ALA A 346 -24.43 0.36 14.49
C ALA A 346 -25.04 0.03 13.12
N VAL A 347 -26.24 -0.56 13.12
CA VAL A 347 -27.03 -0.76 11.90
C VAL A 347 -28.32 0.03 12.04
N VAL A 348 -28.63 0.86 11.05
CA VAL A 348 -29.83 1.71 11.02
C VAL A 348 -30.63 1.38 9.77
N ALA A 349 -31.89 0.98 9.96
CA ALA A 349 -32.82 0.83 8.84
C ALA A 349 -33.25 2.23 8.35
N LEU A 350 -32.80 2.59 7.14
CA LEU A 350 -33.11 3.86 6.50
C LEU A 350 -33.80 3.59 5.16
N PRO A 351 -34.98 4.18 4.90
CA PRO A 351 -35.57 4.18 3.56
C PRO A 351 -34.65 4.80 2.50
N PRO A 352 -34.88 4.57 1.20
CA PRO A 352 -34.21 5.31 0.14
C PRO A 352 -34.37 6.83 0.32
N GLY A 353 -33.26 7.57 0.17
CA GLY A 353 -33.23 9.00 0.42
C GLY A 353 -31.84 9.55 0.72
N GLU A 354 -31.74 10.87 0.84
CA GLU A 354 -30.53 11.56 1.27
C GLU A 354 -30.63 11.92 2.76
N TYR A 355 -29.59 11.59 3.51
CA TYR A 355 -29.51 11.79 4.96
C TYR A 355 -28.22 12.52 5.32
N ARG A 356 -28.29 13.36 6.36
CA ARG A 356 -27.10 13.94 6.98
C ARG A 356 -26.85 13.33 8.35
N TYR A 357 -25.57 13.11 8.66
CA TYR A 357 -25.18 12.53 9.94
C TYR A 357 -23.75 12.92 10.38
N GLN A 358 -23.46 12.68 11.65
CA GLN A 358 -22.18 12.80 12.32
C GLN A 358 -22.03 11.64 13.32
N ILE A 359 -20.80 11.42 13.77
CA ILE A 359 -20.47 10.44 14.80
C ILE A 359 -20.17 11.21 16.08
N ALA A 360 -20.89 10.90 17.15
CA ALA A 360 -20.52 11.36 18.48
C ALA A 360 -19.44 10.41 19.02
N VAL A 361 -18.28 10.95 19.39
CA VAL A 361 -17.21 10.22 20.09
C VAL A 361 -16.98 10.91 21.42
N ASP A 362 -17.21 10.20 22.52
CA ASP A 362 -17.05 10.73 23.89
C ASP A 362 -17.78 12.07 24.11
N GLY A 363 -18.99 12.16 23.56
CA GLY A 363 -19.87 13.32 23.65
C GLY A 363 -19.54 14.48 22.71
N ARG A 364 -18.58 14.33 21.80
CA ARG A 364 -18.22 15.34 20.79
C ARG A 364 -18.61 14.89 19.40
N MET A 365 -19.17 15.81 18.61
CA MET A 365 -19.64 15.51 17.25
C MET A 365 -18.49 15.62 16.25
N HIS A 366 -18.32 14.58 15.44
CA HIS A 366 -17.31 14.47 14.41
C HIS A 366 -17.97 14.15 13.07
N ARG A 367 -17.39 14.69 11.99
CA ARG A 367 -17.67 14.19 10.64
C ARG A 367 -17.15 12.75 10.53
N ASP A 368 -17.82 11.91 9.74
CA ASP A 368 -17.34 10.57 9.42
C ASP A 368 -16.18 10.64 8.41
N PRO A 369 -14.94 10.29 8.82
CA PRO A 369 -13.79 10.36 7.93
C PRO A 369 -13.72 9.18 6.95
N TYR A 370 -14.57 8.16 7.11
CA TYR A 370 -14.59 6.95 6.30
C TYR A 370 -15.80 6.88 5.36
N ASN A 371 -16.58 7.96 5.24
CA ASN A 371 -17.68 8.03 4.30
C ASN A 371 -17.17 8.40 2.88
N GLY A 372 -17.15 7.40 1.99
CA GLY A 372 -16.65 7.53 0.62
C GLY A 372 -17.61 8.14 -0.40
N SER A 373 -18.86 8.45 -0.02
CA SER A 373 -19.84 9.04 -0.93
C SER A 373 -19.83 10.58 -0.92
N SER A 374 -19.56 11.14 -2.11
CA SER A 374 -20.03 12.42 -2.67
C SER A 374 -19.02 13.57 -2.89
N SER A 375 -18.93 13.88 -4.17
CA SER A 375 -18.16 14.88 -4.91
C SER A 375 -18.83 16.26 -4.96
N GLN A 376 -19.34 16.77 -3.83
CA GLN A 376 -19.76 18.17 -3.69
C GLN A 376 -19.25 18.70 -2.35
N GLN A 377 -18.03 19.23 -2.39
CA GLN A 377 -17.30 19.73 -1.22
C GLN A 377 -17.54 21.23 -1.07
N GLU A 378 -18.32 21.63 -0.07
CA GLU A 378 -18.18 22.96 0.55
C GLU A 378 -17.26 22.82 1.75
N GLN A 379 -16.17 23.59 1.74
CA GLN A 379 -14.96 23.39 2.55
C GLN A 379 -15.11 23.74 4.05
N ASP A 380 -16.34 23.85 4.57
CA ASP A 380 -16.58 24.41 5.91
C ASP A 380 -17.79 23.82 6.67
N GLN A 381 -18.31 22.64 6.30
CA GLN A 381 -19.39 21.99 7.06
C GLN A 381 -18.94 20.72 7.80
N PRO A 382 -19.23 20.57 9.10
CA PRO A 382 -18.79 19.42 9.91
C PRO A 382 -19.64 18.15 9.71
N ILE A 383 -20.52 18.10 8.70
CA ILE A 383 -21.59 17.11 8.56
C ILE A 383 -21.33 16.16 7.38
N SER A 384 -21.61 14.87 7.57
CA SER A 384 -21.48 13.81 6.54
C SER A 384 -22.80 13.61 5.80
N ARG A 385 -22.76 13.25 4.51
CA ARG A 385 -23.95 12.95 3.69
C ARG A 385 -23.99 11.47 3.29
N LEU A 386 -25.17 10.87 3.34
CA LEU A 386 -25.43 9.48 3.00
C LEU A 386 -26.58 9.44 1.99
N ILE A 387 -26.36 8.77 0.86
CA ILE A 387 -27.39 8.50 -0.14
C ILE A 387 -27.75 7.01 -0.05
N VAL A 388 -29.00 6.70 0.28
CA VAL A 388 -29.56 5.35 0.23
C VAL A 388 -30.32 5.22 -1.08
N ALA A 389 -29.82 4.39 -1.99
CA ALA A 389 -30.44 4.18 -3.30
C ALA A 389 -31.71 3.32 -3.20
N ASP A 390 -32.63 3.50 -4.16
CA ASP A 390 -33.83 2.68 -4.29
C ASP A 390 -33.51 1.43 -5.14
N GLU A 391 -33.61 0.24 -4.55
CA GLU A 391 -33.34 -1.05 -5.21
C GLU A 391 -34.29 -1.36 -6.38
N SER A 392 -35.31 -0.53 -6.63
CA SER A 392 -36.26 -0.70 -7.74
C SER A 392 -35.87 -0.03 -9.07
N SER A 393 -34.68 0.58 -9.18
CA SER A 393 -34.27 1.38 -10.35
C SER A 393 -33.19 0.74 -11.26
N GLY A 394 -32.97 -0.57 -11.16
CA GLY A 394 -32.05 -1.32 -12.03
C GLY A 394 -32.68 -2.56 -12.64
N LEU A 395 -33.55 -2.39 -13.65
CA LEU A 395 -33.93 -3.41 -14.64
C LEU A 395 -33.95 -2.82 -16.04
#